data_AF-B9TJH6-F1
#
_entry.id   AF-B9TJH6-F1
#
_cell.length_a   1.000
_cell.length_b   1.000
_cell.length_c   1.000
_cell.angle_alpha   90.00
_cell.angle_beta   90.00
_cell.angle_gamma   90.00
#
_symmetry.space_group_name_H-M   'P 1'
#
loop_
_entity.id
_entity.type
_entity.pdbx_description
1 polymer ?
#
loop_
_entity_poly.entity_id
_entity_poly.type
_entity_poly.pdbx_seq_one_letter_code
_entity_poly.pdbx_strand_id
1 'polypeptide(L)'
;MVIDFIAEYYKNIEKYPVQSQVQPGYLSTKLPKSAPYCPESIEDILKDISDSIIPGLTHWQSPNFFAYFQINASNAGFLGEMLCSGLNVVGFNWISSPAATELESLVVDWMGNLMKLPSSFLFSGNGGGVLHGSTCEAIICTLVAARDRALKRLGWDKITKLVVYASDQTHATLQKGTRIVGIPFSNIRSLPTSYSSGFSLSSRTLQEAIENDIKSGLVPIFLCATVGTTTCGAVDPIE
;
A
#
# COMPACT_ATOMS: atom_id res chain seq x y z
N MET A 1 -20.36 -23.09 8.54
CA MET A 1 -21.23 -21.93 8.24
C MET A 1 -20.50 -20.84 7.47
N VAL A 2 -19.62 -20.04 8.09
CA VAL A 2 -18.94 -18.92 7.38
C VAL A 2 -18.00 -19.41 6.27
N ILE A 3 -17.26 -20.49 6.50
CA ILE A 3 -16.39 -21.08 5.48
C ILE A 3 -17.19 -21.60 4.29
N ASP A 4 -18.31 -22.29 4.55
CA ASP A 4 -19.20 -22.78 3.50
C ASP A 4 -19.81 -21.62 2.70
N PHE A 5 -20.17 -20.53 3.39
CA PHE A 5 -20.66 -19.30 2.77
C PHE A 5 -19.63 -18.68 1.81
N ILE A 6 -18.37 -18.54 2.26
CA ILE A 6 -17.28 -17.99 1.45
C ILE A 6 -16.99 -18.92 0.26
N ALA A 7 -16.97 -20.23 0.46
CA ALA A 7 -16.76 -21.19 -0.61
C ALA A 7 -17.87 -21.11 -1.67
N GLU A 8 -19.14 -21.00 -1.26
CA GLU A 8 -20.26 -20.83 -2.17
C GLU A 8 -20.23 -19.46 -2.87
N TYR A 9 -19.75 -18.41 -2.20
CA TYR A 9 -19.49 -17.11 -2.84
C TYR A 9 -18.48 -17.23 -3.98
N TYR A 10 -17.31 -17.84 -3.75
CA TYR A 10 -16.30 -18.03 -4.81
C TYR A 10 -16.81 -18.91 -5.95
N LYS A 11 -17.60 -19.95 -5.64
CA LYS A 11 -18.21 -20.82 -6.65
C LYS A 11 -19.20 -20.07 -7.56
N ASN A 12 -19.86 -19.04 -7.05
CA ASN A 12 -20.89 -18.30 -7.78
C ASN A 12 -20.46 -16.89 -8.19
N ILE A 13 -19.23 -16.47 -7.90
CA ILE A 13 -18.82 -15.06 -8.04
C ILE A 13 -19.01 -14.51 -9.45
N GLU A 14 -18.84 -15.35 -10.47
CA GLU A 14 -19.00 -14.99 -11.88
C GLU A 14 -20.47 -14.68 -12.26
N LYS A 15 -21.45 -15.13 -11.46
CA LYS A 15 -22.87 -14.83 -11.68
C LYS A 15 -23.24 -13.40 -11.26
N TYR A 16 -22.44 -12.75 -10.41
CA TYR A 16 -22.71 -11.39 -9.97
C TYR A 16 -22.17 -10.37 -10.98
N PRO A 17 -22.82 -9.19 -11.12
CA PRO A 17 -22.25 -8.10 -11.91
C PRO A 17 -20.92 -7.66 -11.30
N VAL A 18 -19.85 -7.63 -12.09
CA VAL A 18 -18.48 -7.33 -11.61
C VAL A 18 -18.43 -6.01 -10.83
N GLN A 19 -19.02 -4.96 -11.39
CA GLN A 19 -19.20 -3.67 -10.72
C GLN A 19 -20.58 -3.59 -10.09
N SER A 20 -20.63 -3.16 -8.83
CA SER A 20 -21.88 -2.88 -8.11
C SER A 20 -22.75 -1.87 -8.85
N GLN A 21 -24.07 -2.09 -8.82
CA GLN A 21 -25.07 -1.26 -9.51
C GLN A 21 -25.92 -0.40 -8.55
N VAL A 22 -25.58 -0.39 -7.26
CA VAL A 22 -26.31 0.36 -6.24
C VAL A 22 -25.98 1.86 -6.27
N GLN A 23 -26.85 2.67 -5.68
CA GLN A 23 -26.63 4.11 -5.54
C GLN A 23 -26.06 4.48 -4.16
N PRO A 24 -25.34 5.62 -4.03
CA PRO A 24 -24.90 6.11 -2.73
C PRO A 24 -26.06 6.22 -1.74
N GLY A 25 -25.86 5.70 -0.52
CA GLY A 25 -26.87 5.69 0.54
C GLY A 25 -27.78 4.46 0.58
N TYR A 26 -27.74 3.54 -0.40
CA TYR A 26 -28.64 2.38 -0.47
C TYR A 26 -28.64 1.49 0.79
N LEU A 27 -27.49 1.36 1.46
CA LEU A 27 -27.37 0.48 2.63
C LEU A 27 -28.09 1.06 3.85
N SER A 28 -28.07 2.39 4.00
CA SER A 28 -28.74 3.10 5.09
C SER A 28 -30.26 2.95 5.08
N THR A 29 -30.85 2.66 3.91
CA THR A 29 -32.29 2.38 3.78
C THR A 29 -32.64 0.92 4.08
N LYS A 30 -31.64 0.02 4.09
CA LYS A 30 -31.82 -1.41 4.34
C LYS A 30 -31.52 -1.81 5.79
N LEU A 31 -30.68 -1.04 6.49
CA LEU A 31 -30.24 -1.35 7.85
C LEU A 31 -30.96 -0.52 8.92
N PRO A 32 -31.04 -1.03 10.17
CA PRO A 32 -31.54 -0.25 11.31
C PRO A 32 -30.72 1.02 11.56
N LYS A 33 -31.36 2.05 12.13
CA LYS A 33 -30.70 3.33 12.47
C LYS A 33 -29.82 3.26 13.72
N SER A 34 -29.95 2.21 14.52
CA SER A 34 -29.24 2.02 15.78
C SER A 34 -28.82 0.56 15.92
N ALA A 35 -27.74 0.33 16.67
CA ALA A 35 -27.28 -1.02 17.01
C ALA A 35 -28.36 -1.78 17.81
N PRO A 36 -28.42 -3.11 17.69
CA PRO A 36 -29.34 -3.93 18.47
C PRO A 36 -28.93 -3.94 19.96
N TYR A 37 -29.92 -3.98 20.84
CA TYR A 37 -29.70 -4.13 22.29
C TYR A 37 -29.49 -5.59 22.72
N CYS A 38 -30.00 -6.52 21.91
CA CYS A 38 -29.93 -7.96 22.14
C CYS A 38 -29.08 -8.61 21.04
N PRO A 39 -28.44 -9.76 21.32
CA PRO A 39 -27.70 -10.49 20.31
C PRO A 39 -28.61 -10.98 19.19
N GLU A 40 -28.07 -11.06 17.98
CA GLU A 40 -28.69 -11.63 16.79
C GLU A 40 -28.00 -12.93 16.40
N SER A 41 -28.71 -13.79 15.68
CA SER A 41 -28.15 -15.06 15.22
C SER A 41 -27.15 -14.85 14.08
N ILE A 42 -26.17 -15.74 13.93
CA ILE A 42 -25.22 -15.67 12.81
C ILE A 42 -25.93 -15.95 11.47
N GLU A 43 -27.00 -16.74 11.51
CA GLU A 43 -27.87 -17.04 10.37
C GLU A 43 -28.53 -15.78 9.81
N ASP A 44 -29.09 -14.94 10.69
CA ASP A 44 -29.72 -13.67 10.30
C ASP A 44 -28.66 -12.71 9.71
N ILE A 45 -27.48 -12.63 10.31
CA ILE A 45 -26.37 -11.80 9.81
C ILE A 45 -25.88 -12.27 8.43
N LEU A 46 -25.72 -13.59 8.23
CA LEU A 46 -25.31 -14.14 6.92
C LEU A 46 -26.37 -13.92 5.85
N LYS A 47 -27.66 -13.96 6.23
CA LYS A 47 -28.77 -13.59 5.35
C LYS A 47 -28.69 -12.11 4.97
N ASP A 48 -28.45 -11.22 5.92
CA ASP A 48 -28.27 -9.79 5.63
C ASP A 48 -27.05 -9.50 4.75
N ILE A 49 -25.95 -10.24 4.93
CA ILE A 49 -24.79 -10.16 4.04
C ILE A 49 -25.19 -10.51 2.61
N SER A 50 -25.99 -11.57 2.42
CA SER A 50 -26.49 -11.99 1.11
C SER A 50 -27.42 -10.97 0.47
N ASP A 51 -28.37 -10.44 1.24
CA ASP A 51 -29.47 -9.61 0.73
C ASP A 51 -29.07 -8.12 0.58
N SER A 52 -28.13 -7.65 1.40
CA SER A 52 -27.81 -6.22 1.53
C SER A 52 -26.37 -5.87 1.22
N ILE A 53 -25.41 -6.77 1.51
CA ILE A 53 -23.98 -6.48 1.31
C ILE A 53 -23.50 -6.93 -0.06
N ILE A 54 -23.69 -8.21 -0.43
CA ILE A 54 -23.24 -8.78 -1.71
C ILE A 54 -23.67 -7.94 -2.92
N PRO A 55 -24.95 -7.50 -3.05
CA PRO A 55 -25.37 -6.66 -4.18
C PRO A 55 -24.65 -5.32 -4.28
N GLY A 56 -24.09 -4.84 -3.16
CA GLY A 56 -23.32 -3.60 -3.09
C GLY A 56 -21.82 -3.77 -3.33
N LEU A 57 -21.31 -5.00 -3.39
CA LEU A 57 -19.89 -5.26 -3.62
C LEU A 57 -19.54 -5.07 -5.10
N THR A 58 -18.43 -4.39 -5.35
CA THR A 58 -17.68 -4.60 -6.59
C THR A 58 -16.83 -5.84 -6.39
N HIS A 59 -17.02 -6.87 -7.21
CA HIS A 59 -16.42 -8.18 -7.02
C HIS A 59 -15.01 -8.25 -7.60
N TRP A 60 -14.03 -7.76 -6.83
CA TRP A 60 -12.60 -7.78 -7.21
C TRP A 60 -12.06 -9.19 -7.50
N GLN A 61 -12.62 -10.22 -6.86
CA GLN A 61 -12.24 -11.61 -7.07
C GLN A 61 -12.96 -12.25 -8.27
N SER A 62 -13.82 -11.52 -8.98
CA SER A 62 -14.47 -12.04 -10.18
C SER A 62 -13.40 -12.34 -11.25
N PRO A 63 -13.51 -13.46 -11.99
CA PRO A 63 -12.59 -13.73 -13.10
C PRO A 63 -12.68 -12.68 -14.22
N ASN A 64 -13.73 -11.86 -14.21
CA ASN A 64 -13.98 -10.79 -15.18
C ASN A 64 -13.64 -9.38 -14.65
N PHE A 65 -12.93 -9.27 -13.52
CA PHE A 65 -12.47 -8.00 -12.98
C PHE A 65 -11.10 -7.61 -13.58
N PHE A 66 -11.07 -6.50 -14.33
CA PHE A 66 -9.87 -6.01 -15.02
C PHE A 66 -9.56 -4.53 -14.71
N ALA A 67 -10.14 -3.98 -13.65
CA ALA A 67 -9.87 -2.60 -13.23
C ALA A 67 -8.64 -2.54 -12.31
N TYR A 68 -7.95 -1.40 -12.31
CA TYR A 68 -6.81 -1.13 -11.41
C TYR A 68 -5.74 -2.24 -11.44
N PHE A 69 -5.20 -2.61 -10.27
CA PHE A 69 -4.38 -3.79 -10.07
C PHE A 69 -5.14 -4.84 -9.27
N GLN A 70 -4.91 -6.10 -9.61
CA GLN A 70 -5.66 -7.19 -9.00
C GLN A 70 -5.28 -7.39 -7.54
N ILE A 71 -6.28 -7.58 -6.68
CA ILE A 71 -6.06 -8.01 -5.30
C ILE A 71 -5.91 -9.52 -5.27
N ASN A 72 -4.67 -9.99 -5.36
CA ASN A 72 -4.39 -11.41 -5.43
C ASN A 72 -4.75 -12.12 -4.12
N ALA A 73 -5.46 -13.23 -4.21
CA ALA A 73 -5.83 -14.08 -3.08
C ALA A 73 -5.48 -15.54 -3.36
N SER A 74 -5.27 -16.32 -2.29
CA SER A 74 -5.07 -17.77 -2.38
C SER A 74 -5.62 -18.45 -1.14
N ASN A 75 -5.94 -19.74 -1.25
CA ASN A 75 -6.39 -20.54 -0.10
C ASN A 75 -5.33 -20.56 1.01
N ALA A 76 -4.05 -20.62 0.65
CA ALA A 76 -2.95 -20.57 1.62
C ALA A 76 -2.90 -19.22 2.37
N GLY A 77 -3.04 -18.11 1.64
CA GLY A 77 -3.10 -16.78 2.24
C GLY A 77 -4.31 -16.61 3.17
N PHE A 78 -5.48 -17.11 2.74
CA PHE A 78 -6.70 -17.09 3.57
C PHE A 78 -6.55 -17.89 4.86
N LEU A 79 -5.98 -19.10 4.79
CA LEU A 79 -5.70 -19.91 5.98
C LEU A 79 -4.67 -19.23 6.90
N GLY A 80 -3.66 -18.57 6.34
CA GLY A 80 -2.72 -17.75 7.10
C GLY A 80 -3.43 -16.63 7.87
N GLU A 81 -4.30 -15.87 7.20
CA GLU A 81 -5.08 -14.80 7.82
C GLU A 81 -6.02 -15.33 8.92
N MET A 82 -6.67 -16.48 8.68
CA MET A 82 -7.48 -17.16 9.70
C MET A 82 -6.67 -17.53 10.95
N LEU A 83 -5.44 -18.05 10.77
CA LEU A 83 -4.56 -18.39 11.89
C LEU A 83 -4.12 -17.12 12.64
N CYS A 84 -3.73 -16.07 11.91
CA CYS A 84 -3.37 -14.78 12.51
C CYS A 84 -4.52 -14.21 13.36
N SER A 85 -5.72 -14.15 12.78
CA SER A 85 -6.92 -13.66 13.46
C SER A 85 -7.36 -14.54 14.62
N GLY A 86 -7.21 -15.87 14.50
CA GLY A 86 -7.59 -16.83 15.54
C GLY A 86 -6.63 -16.83 16.74
N LEU A 87 -5.32 -16.69 16.49
CA LEU A 87 -4.31 -16.56 17.54
C LEU A 87 -4.36 -15.20 18.23
N ASN A 88 -4.70 -14.13 17.48
CA ASN A 88 -4.95 -12.78 17.97
C ASN A 88 -3.86 -12.25 18.93
N VAL A 89 -2.59 -12.45 18.56
CA VAL A 89 -1.43 -12.01 19.34
C VAL A 89 -0.97 -10.63 18.90
N VAL A 90 -0.37 -9.85 19.81
CA VAL A 90 0.16 -8.51 19.51
C VAL A 90 1.68 -8.52 19.60
N GLY A 91 2.37 -8.48 18.46
CA GLY A 91 3.83 -8.57 18.34
C GLY A 91 4.56 -7.22 18.35
N PHE A 92 4.24 -6.30 19.27
CA PHE A 92 4.86 -4.96 19.29
C PHE A 92 6.31 -4.95 19.79
N ASN A 93 6.74 -6.00 20.47
CA ASN A 93 8.14 -6.29 20.77
C ASN A 93 8.36 -7.80 20.76
N TRP A 94 9.62 -8.24 20.75
CA TRP A 94 9.97 -9.65 20.63
C TRP A 94 9.38 -10.50 21.75
N ILE A 95 9.40 -10.05 23.01
CA ILE A 95 8.89 -10.83 24.16
C ILE A 95 7.37 -11.05 24.06
N SER A 96 6.63 -10.10 23.48
CA SER A 96 5.17 -10.19 23.33
C SER A 96 4.72 -11.25 22.33
N SER A 97 5.54 -11.56 21.31
CA SER A 97 5.31 -12.70 20.41
C SER A 97 6.58 -13.06 19.63
N PRO A 98 7.49 -13.87 20.21
CA PRO A 98 8.79 -14.17 19.60
C PRO A 98 8.65 -14.79 18.20
N ALA A 99 7.72 -15.74 18.06
CA ALA A 99 7.49 -16.44 16.80
C ALA A 99 7.03 -15.48 15.68
N ALA A 100 6.23 -14.45 16.00
CA ALA A 100 5.80 -13.48 15.01
C ALA A 100 6.98 -12.67 14.47
N THR A 101 7.83 -12.14 15.37
CA THR A 101 9.01 -11.36 14.98
C THR A 101 10.03 -12.21 14.21
N GLU A 102 10.35 -13.41 14.68
CA GLU A 102 11.35 -14.26 14.01
C GLU A 102 10.87 -14.77 12.65
N LEU A 103 9.59 -15.16 12.55
CA LEU A 103 9.03 -15.63 11.29
C LEU A 103 8.98 -14.51 10.25
N GLU A 104 8.66 -13.27 10.65
CA GLU A 104 8.69 -12.12 9.74
C GLU A 104 10.08 -11.91 9.15
N SER A 105 11.14 -11.91 9.98
CA SER A 105 12.50 -11.75 9.50
C SER A 105 12.91 -12.84 8.51
N LEU A 106 12.55 -14.11 8.77
CA LEU A 106 12.84 -15.22 7.88
C LEU A 106 12.11 -15.10 6.54
N VAL A 107 10.80 -14.81 6.57
CA VAL A 107 9.98 -14.71 5.35
C VAL A 107 10.39 -13.51 4.49
N VAL A 108 10.74 -12.38 5.11
CA VAL A 108 11.28 -11.22 4.39
C VAL A 108 12.60 -11.57 3.71
N ASP A 109 13.51 -12.29 4.38
CA ASP A 109 14.75 -12.77 3.76
C ASP A 109 14.48 -13.77 2.63
N TRP A 110 13.50 -14.67 2.76
CA TRP A 110 13.09 -15.57 1.68
C TRP A 110 12.61 -14.79 0.45
N MET A 111 11.78 -13.77 0.65
CA MET A 111 11.30 -12.92 -0.45
C MET A 111 12.43 -12.11 -1.10
N GLY A 112 13.33 -11.55 -0.31
CA GLY A 112 14.51 -10.84 -0.82
C GLY A 112 15.42 -11.75 -1.66
N ASN A 113 15.63 -12.99 -1.23
CA ASN A 113 16.37 -13.99 -1.99
C ASN A 113 15.66 -14.40 -3.29
N LEU A 114 14.34 -14.59 -3.28
CA LEU A 114 13.54 -14.89 -4.47
C LEU A 114 13.63 -13.76 -5.52
N MET A 115 13.65 -12.51 -5.05
CA MET A 115 13.85 -11.33 -5.89
C MET A 115 15.32 -11.08 -6.27
N LYS A 116 16.25 -11.91 -5.78
CA LYS A 116 17.70 -11.76 -5.97
C LYS A 116 18.23 -10.40 -5.54
N LEU A 117 17.69 -9.85 -4.45
CA LEU A 117 18.18 -8.59 -3.90
C LEU A 117 19.60 -8.78 -3.32
N PRO A 118 20.45 -7.75 -3.37
CA PRO A 118 21.75 -7.78 -2.72
C PRO A 118 21.63 -8.06 -1.22
N SER A 119 22.64 -8.70 -0.63
CA SER A 119 22.67 -9.03 0.81
C SER A 119 22.56 -7.80 1.73
N SER A 120 22.85 -6.59 1.22
CA SER A 120 22.62 -5.33 1.93
C SER A 120 21.14 -5.02 2.22
N PHE A 121 20.20 -5.77 1.66
CA PHE A 121 18.76 -5.67 1.94
C PHE A 121 18.23 -6.80 2.85
N LEU A 122 19.07 -7.77 3.21
CA LEU A 122 18.67 -8.95 3.98
C LEU A 122 19.11 -8.84 5.45
N PHE A 123 18.35 -9.45 6.35
CA PHE A 123 18.70 -9.60 7.77
C PHE A 123 19.97 -10.41 7.97
N SER A 124 20.19 -11.42 7.12
CA SER A 124 21.43 -12.21 7.08
C SER A 124 22.67 -11.41 6.64
N GLY A 125 22.49 -10.21 6.07
CA GLY A 125 23.56 -9.27 5.75
C GLY A 125 23.57 -8.08 6.71
N ASN A 126 23.62 -6.87 6.15
CA ASN A 126 23.62 -5.61 6.91
C ASN A 126 22.32 -4.81 6.71
N GLY A 127 21.28 -5.46 6.19
CA GLY A 127 19.99 -4.85 5.88
C GLY A 127 18.88 -5.42 6.76
N GLY A 128 17.70 -5.53 6.16
CA GLY A 128 16.49 -6.06 6.77
C GLY A 128 15.26 -5.54 6.06
N GLY A 129 14.10 -6.00 6.50
CA GLY A 129 12.81 -5.51 6.01
C GLY A 129 11.72 -5.72 7.04
N VAL A 130 10.52 -5.27 6.70
CA VAL A 130 9.36 -5.28 7.60
C VAL A 130 8.10 -5.42 6.76
N LEU A 131 7.09 -6.09 7.31
CA LEU A 131 5.78 -6.21 6.66
C LEU A 131 4.89 -5.01 7.05
N HIS A 132 4.53 -4.20 6.06
CA HIS A 132 3.60 -3.08 6.22
C HIS A 132 2.23 -3.42 5.64
N GLY A 133 1.17 -2.75 6.12
CA GLY A 133 -0.18 -2.93 5.59
C GLY A 133 -0.43 -2.26 4.24
N SER A 134 0.41 -1.27 3.87
CA SER A 134 0.29 -0.58 2.58
C SER A 134 1.60 0.04 2.10
N THR A 135 1.71 0.28 0.79
CA THR A 135 2.81 1.06 0.20
C THR A 135 2.92 2.48 0.79
N CYS A 136 1.81 3.08 1.23
CA CYS A 136 1.81 4.41 1.85
C CYS A 136 2.54 4.43 3.18
N GLU A 137 2.35 3.40 3.99
CA GLU A 137 3.04 3.25 5.27
C GLU A 137 4.55 3.11 5.05
N ALA A 138 4.97 2.23 4.14
CA ALA A 138 6.37 2.05 3.77
C ALA A 138 7.02 3.36 3.25
N ILE A 139 6.32 4.09 2.39
CA ILE A 139 6.78 5.40 1.88
C ILE A 139 6.92 6.42 3.02
N ILE A 140 5.97 6.46 3.96
CA ILE A 140 6.07 7.37 5.12
C ILE A 140 7.29 7.01 5.97
N CYS A 141 7.50 5.74 6.29
CA CYS A 141 8.65 5.30 7.09
C CYS A 141 9.98 5.67 6.44
N THR A 142 10.12 5.43 5.12
CA THR A 142 11.35 5.77 4.38
C THR A 142 11.55 7.28 4.22
N LEU A 143 10.47 8.05 4.04
CA LEU A 143 10.50 9.52 4.04
C LEU A 143 10.92 10.08 5.41
N VAL A 144 10.36 9.57 6.51
CA VAL A 144 10.75 9.97 7.87
C VAL A 144 12.22 9.69 8.12
N ALA A 145 12.71 8.50 7.74
CA ALA A 145 14.12 8.16 7.87
C ALA A 145 15.04 9.12 7.09
N ALA A 146 14.68 9.45 5.83
CA ALA A 146 15.43 10.39 5.01
C ALA A 146 15.39 11.82 5.58
N ARG A 147 14.21 12.28 6.00
CA ARG A 147 13.97 13.60 6.61
C ARG A 147 14.78 13.76 7.88
N ASP A 148 14.68 12.83 8.83
CA ASP A 148 15.34 12.94 10.13
C ASP A 148 16.86 12.88 10.00
N ARG A 149 17.37 12.07 9.06
CA ARG A 149 18.80 12.05 8.70
C ARG A 149 19.28 13.40 8.18
N ALA A 150 18.49 14.07 7.33
CA ALA A 150 18.82 15.39 6.81
C ALA A 150 18.75 16.47 7.91
N LEU A 151 17.67 16.49 8.70
CA LEU A 151 17.44 17.50 9.74
C LEU A 151 18.38 17.36 10.93
N LYS A 152 18.87 16.16 11.23
CA LYS A 152 19.95 15.96 12.20
C LYS A 152 21.22 16.76 11.85
N ARG A 153 21.47 17.00 10.56
CA ARG A 153 22.62 17.78 10.07
C ARG A 153 22.29 19.26 9.88
N LEU A 154 21.07 19.57 9.44
CA LEU A 154 20.68 20.92 9.00
C LEU A 154 19.97 21.75 10.07
N GLY A 155 19.40 21.11 11.09
CA GLY A 155 18.46 21.73 12.03
C GLY A 155 17.01 21.59 11.58
N TRP A 156 16.08 21.42 12.54
CA TRP A 156 14.65 21.22 12.28
C TRP A 156 13.97 22.41 11.60
N ASP A 157 14.51 23.62 11.77
CA ASP A 157 14.04 24.84 11.10
C ASP A 157 14.20 24.78 9.57
N LYS A 158 14.99 23.82 9.05
CA LYS A 158 15.20 23.61 7.62
C LYS A 158 14.24 22.62 6.97
N ILE A 159 13.23 22.10 7.69
CA ILE A 159 12.24 21.18 7.12
C ILE A 159 11.55 21.73 5.87
N THR A 160 11.33 23.04 5.82
CA THR A 160 10.72 23.74 4.67
C THR A 160 11.64 23.86 3.45
N LYS A 161 12.90 23.44 3.56
CA LYS A 161 13.87 23.40 2.45
C LYS A 161 14.00 22.02 1.82
N LEU A 162 13.48 20.97 2.46
CA LEU A 162 13.62 19.61 1.95
C LEU A 162 12.75 19.40 0.72
N VAL A 163 13.27 18.66 -0.27
CA VAL A 163 12.62 18.42 -1.57
C VAL A 163 12.54 16.93 -1.87
N VAL A 164 11.37 16.50 -2.36
CA VAL A 164 11.06 15.13 -2.77
C VAL A 164 10.78 15.10 -4.26
N TYR A 165 11.34 14.12 -4.98
CA TYR A 165 11.22 13.97 -6.43
C TYR A 165 10.49 12.68 -6.80
N ALA A 166 9.74 12.74 -7.89
CA ALA A 166 9.05 11.62 -8.50
C ALA A 166 8.66 11.96 -9.95
N SER A 167 8.27 10.96 -10.73
CA SER A 167 7.63 11.23 -12.03
C SER A 167 6.21 11.76 -11.85
N ASP A 168 5.68 12.41 -12.88
CA ASP A 168 4.28 12.78 -12.98
C ASP A 168 3.32 11.57 -13.09
N GLN A 169 3.86 10.36 -13.21
CA GLN A 169 3.11 9.10 -13.18
C GLN A 169 3.11 8.42 -11.81
N THR A 170 3.88 8.90 -10.85
CA THR A 170 3.98 8.27 -9.52
C THR A 170 2.66 8.34 -8.77
N HIS A 171 2.31 7.26 -8.08
CA HIS A 171 1.05 7.15 -7.35
C HIS A 171 0.88 8.25 -6.29
N ALA A 172 -0.35 8.75 -6.13
CA ALA A 172 -0.69 9.85 -5.21
C ALA A 172 -0.30 9.60 -3.74
N THR A 173 -0.06 8.33 -3.37
CA THR A 173 0.51 7.94 -2.07
C THR A 173 1.77 8.73 -1.71
N LEU A 174 2.69 8.98 -2.66
CA LEU A 174 3.91 9.73 -2.34
C LEU A 174 3.55 11.14 -1.87
N GLN A 175 2.72 11.85 -2.63
CA GLN A 175 2.30 13.21 -2.26
C GLN A 175 1.60 13.24 -0.91
N LYS A 176 0.75 12.25 -0.62
CA LYS A 176 0.10 12.08 0.69
C LYS A 176 1.15 11.86 1.79
N GLY A 177 2.08 10.93 1.60
CA GLY A 177 3.13 10.62 2.57
C GLY A 177 4.04 11.82 2.85
N THR A 178 4.49 12.52 1.81
CA THR A 178 5.33 13.72 1.92
C THR A 178 4.66 14.82 2.74
N ARG A 179 3.34 15.02 2.57
CA ARG A 179 2.57 15.97 3.38
C ARG A 179 2.43 15.52 4.83
N ILE A 180 2.19 14.23 5.08
CA ILE A 180 2.09 13.67 6.44
C ILE A 180 3.41 13.88 7.21
N VAL A 181 4.56 13.73 6.56
CA VAL A 181 5.87 13.93 7.21
C VAL A 181 6.28 15.40 7.36
N GLY A 182 5.42 16.36 6.97
CA GLY A 182 5.61 17.79 7.22
C GLY A 182 6.42 18.54 6.15
N ILE A 183 6.67 17.94 4.99
CA ILE A 183 7.36 18.63 3.88
C ILE A 183 6.33 19.45 3.08
N PRO A 184 6.61 20.73 2.76
CA PRO A 184 5.68 21.59 2.04
C PRO A 184 5.30 21.00 0.67
N PHE A 185 4.03 21.17 0.28
CA PHE A 185 3.54 20.72 -1.03
C PHE A 185 4.31 21.36 -2.19
N SER A 186 4.76 22.61 -2.03
CA SER A 186 5.60 23.33 -3.01
C SER A 186 6.96 22.68 -3.27
N ASN A 187 7.40 21.75 -2.41
CA ASN A 187 8.69 21.07 -2.50
C ASN A 187 8.53 19.61 -2.94
N ILE A 188 7.37 19.25 -3.49
CA ILE A 188 7.16 17.98 -4.16
C ILE A 188 7.34 18.23 -5.66
N ARG A 189 8.38 17.63 -6.24
CA ARG A 189 8.70 17.76 -7.67
C ARG A 189 8.07 16.59 -8.41
N SER A 190 6.94 16.87 -9.04
CA SER A 190 6.31 16.01 -10.03
C SER A 190 6.97 16.27 -11.38
N LEU A 191 7.97 15.47 -11.72
CA LEU A 191 8.81 15.69 -12.89
C LEU A 191 8.11 15.19 -14.17
N PRO A 192 8.08 16.01 -15.23
CA PRO A 192 7.35 15.66 -16.43
C PRO A 192 7.95 14.44 -17.13
N THR A 193 7.09 13.53 -17.59
CA THR A 193 7.46 12.42 -18.45
C THR A 193 6.78 12.56 -19.82
N SER A 194 7.21 11.75 -20.80
CA SER A 194 6.66 11.86 -22.15
C SER A 194 6.41 10.50 -22.77
N TYR A 195 5.54 10.47 -23.78
CA TYR A 195 5.30 9.27 -24.58
C TYR A 195 6.57 8.71 -25.20
N SER A 196 7.52 9.57 -25.61
CA SER A 196 8.79 9.13 -26.22
C SER A 196 9.70 8.35 -25.26
N SER A 197 9.56 8.54 -23.95
CA SER A 197 10.26 7.74 -22.93
C SER A 197 9.41 6.59 -22.38
N GLY A 198 8.23 6.33 -22.97
CA GLY A 198 7.26 5.39 -22.39
C GLY A 198 6.74 5.85 -21.02
N PHE A 199 6.73 7.16 -20.78
CA PHE A 199 6.39 7.80 -19.50
C PHE A 199 7.32 7.44 -18.33
N SER A 200 8.56 7.00 -18.62
CA SER A 200 9.59 6.81 -17.61
C SER A 200 10.27 8.13 -17.23
N LEU A 201 10.71 8.23 -15.97
CA LEU A 201 11.50 9.34 -15.45
C LEU A 201 12.90 9.37 -16.08
N SER A 202 13.21 10.47 -16.76
CA SER A 202 14.55 10.69 -17.30
C SER A 202 15.53 11.12 -16.22
N SER A 203 16.70 10.46 -16.16
CA SER A 203 17.83 10.85 -15.30
C SER A 203 18.27 12.29 -15.54
N ARG A 204 18.24 12.76 -16.79
CA ARG A 204 18.56 14.15 -17.16
C ARG A 204 17.56 15.13 -16.56
N THR A 205 16.26 14.86 -16.67
CA THR A 205 15.21 15.72 -16.10
C THR A 205 15.33 15.80 -14.58
N LEU A 206 15.61 14.66 -13.94
CA LEU A 206 15.87 14.60 -12.50
C LEU A 206 17.11 15.43 -12.12
N GLN A 207 18.23 15.26 -12.84
CA GLN A 207 19.47 15.98 -12.58
C GLN A 207 19.27 17.50 -12.70
N GLU A 208 18.64 17.97 -13.78
CA GLU A 208 18.34 19.39 -13.99
C GLU A 208 17.47 19.96 -12.86
N ALA A 209 16.46 19.22 -12.40
CA ALA A 209 15.62 19.63 -11.28
C ALA A 209 16.40 19.72 -9.96
N ILE A 210 17.23 18.72 -9.65
CA ILE A 210 18.09 18.69 -8.47
C ILE A 210 19.05 19.89 -8.47
N GLU A 211 19.72 20.15 -9.58
CA GLU A 211 20.68 21.25 -9.70
C GLU A 211 20.00 22.62 -9.51
N ASN A 212 18.80 22.81 -10.06
CA ASN A 212 18.03 24.04 -9.92
C ASN A 212 17.55 24.25 -8.47
N ASP A 213 17.12 23.19 -7.80
CA ASP A 213 16.71 23.25 -6.39
C ASP A 213 17.91 23.57 -5.48
N ILE A 214 19.07 22.96 -5.72
CA ILE A 214 20.31 23.26 -4.99
C ILE A 214 20.71 24.73 -5.19
N LYS A 215 20.68 25.24 -6.43
CA LYS A 215 20.95 26.66 -6.74
C LYS A 215 19.98 27.60 -6.02
N SER A 216 18.74 27.17 -5.80
CA SER A 216 17.71 27.90 -5.08
C SER A 216 17.82 27.78 -3.55
N GLY A 217 18.85 27.09 -3.04
CA GLY A 217 19.09 26.90 -1.61
C GLY A 217 18.15 25.88 -0.96
N LEU A 218 17.52 25.01 -1.76
CA LEU A 218 16.73 23.86 -1.30
C LEU A 218 17.62 22.62 -1.15
N VAL A 219 17.08 21.58 -0.50
CA VAL A 219 17.81 20.38 -0.11
C VAL A 219 17.11 19.14 -0.68
N PRO A 220 17.63 18.54 -1.75
CA PRO A 220 17.16 17.25 -2.25
C PRO A 220 17.34 16.15 -1.20
N ILE A 221 16.28 15.39 -0.87
CA ILE A 221 16.37 14.33 0.15
C ILE A 221 15.89 12.95 -0.30
N PHE A 222 14.99 12.88 -1.28
CA PHE A 222 14.26 11.65 -1.57
C PHE A 222 13.82 11.61 -3.03
N LEU A 223 14.02 10.47 -3.68
CA LEU A 223 13.47 10.15 -5.00
C LEU A 223 12.59 8.90 -4.85
N CYS A 224 11.39 8.94 -5.40
CA CYS A 224 10.54 7.77 -5.58
C CYS A 224 10.59 7.35 -7.05
N ALA A 225 11.47 6.41 -7.37
CA ALA A 225 11.45 5.72 -8.67
C ALA A 225 10.38 4.62 -8.65
N THR A 226 9.58 4.54 -9.71
CA THR A 226 8.43 3.63 -9.81
C THR A 226 8.68 2.56 -10.87
N VAL A 227 8.58 1.29 -10.48
CA VAL A 227 8.56 0.15 -11.42
C VAL A 227 7.11 -0.31 -11.54
N GLY A 228 6.46 0.03 -12.66
CA GLY A 228 5.05 -0.26 -12.89
C GLY A 228 4.12 0.84 -12.35
N THR A 229 4.06 1.98 -13.05
CA THR A 229 3.14 3.07 -12.69
C THR A 229 1.68 2.65 -12.82
N THR A 230 0.78 3.24 -12.01
CA THR A 230 -0.63 2.84 -11.97
C THR A 230 -1.39 3.14 -13.25
N THR A 231 -0.98 4.16 -13.99
CA THR A 231 -1.70 4.63 -15.18
C THR A 231 -1.44 3.75 -16.40
N CYS A 232 -0.17 3.41 -16.65
CA CYS A 232 0.25 2.75 -17.89
C CYS A 232 1.36 1.71 -17.71
N GLY A 233 1.72 1.36 -16.47
CA GLY A 233 2.77 0.37 -16.20
C GLY A 233 4.18 0.83 -16.60
N ALA A 234 4.43 2.14 -16.66
CA ALA A 234 5.75 2.67 -16.98
C ALA A 234 6.79 2.26 -15.92
N VAL A 235 8.05 2.17 -16.33
CA VAL A 235 9.16 1.75 -15.48
C VAL A 235 10.24 2.82 -15.51
N ASP A 236 10.51 3.43 -14.36
CA ASP A 236 11.63 4.34 -14.20
C ASP A 236 12.95 3.54 -14.18
N PRO A 237 14.00 3.98 -14.92
CA PRO A 237 15.29 3.34 -14.88
C PRO A 237 15.95 3.56 -13.51
N ILE A 238 16.29 2.46 -12.82
CA ILE A 238 16.93 2.48 -11.49
C ILE A 238 18.45 2.65 -11.59
N GLU A 239 19.06 2.21 -12.71
CA GLU A 239 20.50 2.25 -12.97
C GLU A 239 21.06 3.66 -13.24
#